data_AF-A0A9P6Y4H2-F1
#
_entry.id   AF-A0A9P6Y4H2-F1
#
_cell.length_a   1.000
_cell.length_b   1.000
_cell.length_c   1.000
_cell.angle_alpha   90.00
_cell.angle_beta   90.00
_cell.angle_gamma   90.00
#
_symmetry.space_group_name_H-M   'P 1'
#
loop_
_entity.id
_entity.type
_entity.pdbx_description
1 polymer ?
#
loop_
_entity_poly.entity_id
_entity_poly.type
_entity_poly.pdbx_seq_one_letter_code
_entity_poly.pdbx_strand_id
1 'polypeptide(L)'
;MKRWTGLEQKDTKETQFAKSLIHCIFVSENPIEYFKLYQQAPYYPYRLMMDQYHEKVRIRAIKTLRKAYLSVSLQWAKIWLGLEQEVEVVPMMNRLMQCVDRVDANLQVVHFIRSNNKKTNQA
;
A
#
# COMPACT_ATOMS: atom_id res chain seq x y z
N MET A 1 38.59 -34.08 -11.64
CA MET A 1 37.99 -32.84 -11.11
C MET A 1 37.16 -32.20 -12.21
N LYS A 2 35.82 -32.38 -12.21
CA LYS A 2 34.93 -31.68 -13.15
C LYS A 2 34.53 -30.34 -12.54
N ARG A 3 34.96 -29.25 -13.17
CA ARG A 3 34.57 -27.88 -12.85
C ARG A 3 33.08 -27.76 -13.16
N TRP A 4 32.24 -27.59 -12.14
CA TRP A 4 30.85 -27.19 -12.33
C TRP A 4 30.87 -25.75 -12.85
N THR A 5 30.69 -25.59 -14.16
CA THR A 5 30.45 -24.30 -14.78
C THR A 5 29.12 -23.78 -14.24
N GLY A 6 29.16 -22.57 -13.64
CA GLY A 6 28.00 -21.95 -13.03
C GLY A 6 26.79 -22.01 -13.96
N LEU A 7 25.67 -22.49 -13.42
CA LEU A 7 24.37 -22.19 -14.02
C LEU A 7 24.26 -20.67 -14.07
N GLU A 8 24.38 -20.07 -15.25
CA GLU A 8 23.82 -18.77 -15.52
C GLU A 8 22.31 -18.91 -15.27
N GLN A 9 21.86 -18.63 -14.04
CA GLN A 9 20.45 -18.50 -13.73
C GLN A 9 19.93 -17.31 -14.53
N LYS A 10 19.45 -17.56 -15.74
CA LYS A 10 18.63 -16.59 -16.46
C LYS A 10 17.39 -16.36 -15.62
N ASP A 11 17.29 -15.17 -15.04
CA ASP A 11 16.14 -14.73 -14.30
C ASP A 11 14.89 -14.89 -15.16
N THR A 12 14.01 -15.82 -14.77
CA THR A 12 12.71 -15.98 -15.43
C THR A 12 11.81 -14.79 -15.11
N LYS A 13 10.77 -14.54 -15.90
CA LYS A 13 9.81 -13.45 -15.65
C LYS A 13 9.17 -13.56 -14.27
N GLU A 14 8.96 -14.79 -13.80
CA GLU A 14 8.44 -15.12 -12.47
C GLU A 14 9.41 -14.74 -11.37
N THR A 15 10.69 -15.09 -11.54
CA THR A 15 11.74 -14.75 -10.58
C THR A 15 11.91 -13.23 -10.47
N GLN A 16 11.85 -12.52 -11.61
CA GLN A 16 11.89 -11.06 -11.62
C GLN A 16 10.67 -10.45 -10.93
N PHE A 17 9.46 -10.95 -11.21
CA PHE A 17 8.25 -10.49 -10.54
C PHE A 17 8.32 -10.71 -9.03
N ALA A 18 8.74 -11.89 -8.59
CA ALA A 18 8.88 -12.22 -7.18
C ALA A 18 9.90 -11.31 -6.48
N LYS A 19 11.06 -11.05 -7.11
CA LYS A 19 12.06 -10.10 -6.60
C LYS A 19 11.48 -8.69 -6.45
N SER A 20 10.78 -8.19 -7.46
CA SER A 20 10.13 -6.87 -7.41
C SER A 20 9.06 -6.80 -6.32
N LEU A 21 8.25 -7.85 -6.16
CA LEU A 21 7.23 -7.93 -5.12
C LEU A 21 7.84 -7.92 -3.72
N ILE A 22 8.87 -8.74 -3.48
CA ILE A 22 9.58 -8.80 -2.20
C ILE A 22 10.20 -7.44 -1.88
N HIS A 23 10.90 -6.85 -2.85
CA HIS A 23 11.49 -5.52 -2.69
C HIS A 23 10.41 -4.48 -2.35
N CYS A 24 9.26 -4.52 -3.01
CA CYS A 24 8.17 -3.59 -2.77
C CYS A 24 7.56 -3.74 -1.37
N ILE A 25 7.33 -4.96 -0.90
CA ILE A 25 6.72 -5.22 0.42
C ILE A 25 7.66 -4.85 1.57
N PHE A 26 8.93 -5.23 1.46
CA PHE A 26 9.88 -5.24 2.59
C PHE A 26 10.96 -4.17 2.53
N VAL A 27 11.24 -3.59 1.36
CA VAL A 27 12.35 -2.62 1.18
C VAL A 27 11.82 -1.23 0.84
N SER A 28 11.20 -1.06 -0.33
CA SER A 28 10.67 0.27 -0.72
C SER A 28 9.43 0.64 0.08
N GLU A 29 8.70 -0.37 0.56
CA GLU A 29 7.45 -0.23 1.30
C GLU A 29 6.40 0.65 0.59
N ASN A 30 6.49 0.76 -0.75
CA ASN A 30 5.72 1.70 -1.55
C ASN A 30 4.33 1.13 -1.93
N PRO A 31 3.23 1.68 -1.39
CA PRO A 31 1.90 1.13 -1.66
C PRO A 31 1.46 1.26 -3.12
N ILE A 32 1.82 2.37 -3.79
CA ILE A 32 1.42 2.61 -5.18
C ILE A 32 2.09 1.57 -6.10
N GLU A 33 3.37 1.31 -5.90
CA GLU A 33 4.11 0.30 -6.64
C GLU A 33 3.54 -1.11 -6.40
N TYR A 34 3.20 -1.41 -5.14
CA TYR A 34 2.60 -2.69 -4.78
C TYR A 34 1.29 -2.96 -5.54
N PHE A 35 0.37 -1.98 -5.59
CA PHE A 35 -0.90 -2.16 -6.29
C PHE A 35 -0.74 -2.21 -7.82
N LYS A 36 0.29 -1.57 -8.37
CA LYS A 36 0.67 -1.77 -9.79
C LYS A 36 1.13 -3.21 -10.05
N LEU A 37 1.98 -3.76 -9.18
CA LEU A 37 2.41 -5.16 -9.28
C LEU A 37 1.23 -6.14 -9.13
N TYR A 38 0.26 -5.84 -8.27
CA TYR A 38 -0.94 -6.67 -8.08
C TYR A 38 -1.75 -6.83 -9.38
N GLN A 39 -1.94 -5.72 -10.10
CA GLN A 39 -2.64 -5.73 -11.39
C GLN A 39 -1.88 -6.54 -12.44
N GLN A 40 -0.55 -6.52 -12.39
CA GLN A 40 0.36 -7.17 -13.34
C GLN A 40 0.78 -8.59 -12.94
N ALA A 41 0.20 -9.14 -11.86
CA ALA A 41 0.57 -10.47 -11.38
C ALA A 41 0.45 -11.53 -12.50
N PRO A 42 1.53 -12.28 -12.80
CA PRO A 42 1.56 -13.16 -13.97
C PRO A 42 0.68 -14.39 -13.81
N TYR A 43 0.43 -14.82 -12.57
CA TYR A 43 -0.39 -15.99 -12.25
C TYR A 43 -1.23 -15.75 -10.99
N TYR A 44 -2.36 -16.46 -10.91
CA TYR A 44 -3.29 -16.40 -9.78
C TYR A 44 -2.65 -16.67 -8.41
N PRO A 45 -1.71 -17.63 -8.24
CA PRO A 45 -1.06 -17.86 -6.95
C PRO A 45 -0.33 -16.63 -6.38
N TYR A 46 0.24 -15.78 -7.24
CA TYR A 46 0.86 -14.53 -6.80
C TYR A 46 -0.18 -13.56 -6.23
N ARG A 47 -1.36 -13.45 -6.87
CA ARG A 47 -2.46 -12.62 -6.34
C ARG A 47 -2.94 -13.14 -4.99
N LEU A 48 -3.15 -14.44 -4.85
CA LEU A 48 -3.54 -15.06 -3.58
C LEU A 48 -2.54 -14.74 -2.45
N MET A 49 -1.25 -14.81 -2.73
CA MET A 49 -0.22 -14.42 -1.75
C MET A 49 -0.29 -12.94 -1.43
N MET A 50 -0.44 -12.08 -2.44
CA MET A 50 -0.57 -10.63 -2.26
C MET A 50 -1.83 -10.25 -1.47
N ASP A 51 -2.93 -10.98 -1.61
CA ASP A 51 -4.15 -10.72 -0.84
C ASP A 51 -3.91 -10.77 0.68
N GLN A 52 -2.97 -11.61 1.13
CA GLN A 52 -2.56 -11.67 2.54
C GLN A 52 -1.86 -10.40 3.05
N TYR A 53 -1.31 -9.60 2.14
CA TYR A 53 -0.61 -8.35 2.45
C TYR A 53 -1.44 -7.10 2.15
N HIS A 54 -2.56 -7.22 1.43
CA HIS A 54 -3.36 -6.08 0.99
C HIS A 54 -3.71 -5.11 2.10
N GLU A 55 -4.28 -5.60 3.20
CA GLU A 55 -4.68 -4.73 4.30
C GLU A 55 -3.48 -4.07 4.99
N LYS A 56 -2.36 -4.80 5.15
CA LYS A 56 -1.13 -4.27 5.73
C LYS A 56 -0.57 -3.12 4.89
N VAL A 57 -0.56 -3.29 3.57
CA VAL A 57 -0.12 -2.25 2.62
C VAL A 57 -1.07 -1.05 2.64
N ARG A 58 -2.39 -1.27 2.67
CA ARG A 58 -3.38 -0.17 2.81
C ARG A 58 -3.20 0.59 4.12
N ILE A 59 -3.02 -0.10 5.24
CA ILE A 59 -2.75 0.53 6.54
C ILE A 59 -1.48 1.38 6.45
N ARG A 60 -0.41 0.89 5.81
CA ARG A 60 0.82 1.66 5.60
C ARG A 60 0.55 2.89 4.74
N ALA A 61 -0.20 2.77 3.65
CA ALA A 61 -0.63 3.91 2.82
C ALA A 61 -1.36 4.98 3.64
N ILE A 62 -2.34 4.59 4.45
CA ILE A 62 -3.09 5.51 5.33
C ILE A 62 -2.16 6.19 6.35
N LYS A 63 -1.21 5.45 6.92
CA LYS A 63 -0.19 6.02 7.82
C LYS A 63 0.69 7.06 7.11
N THR A 64 1.14 6.77 5.90
CA THR A 64 1.95 7.70 5.10
C THR A 64 1.17 8.96 4.76
N LEU A 65 -0.06 8.81 4.24
CA LEU A 65 -0.91 9.93 3.86
C LEU A 65 -1.17 10.88 5.04
N ARG A 66 -1.58 10.35 6.20
CA ARG A 66 -1.86 11.20 7.38
C ARG A 66 -0.63 11.92 7.93
N LYS A 67 0.55 11.31 7.76
CA LYS A 67 1.79 11.85 8.31
C LYS A 67 2.31 12.98 7.42
N ALA A 68 2.17 12.83 6.11
CA ALA A 68 2.68 13.78 5.13
C ALA A 68 1.69 14.90 4.80
N TYR A 69 0.38 14.68 4.96
CA TYR A 69 -0.66 15.60 4.52
C TYR A 69 -1.72 15.82 5.60
N LEU A 70 -2.28 17.04 5.64
CA LEU A 70 -3.45 17.35 6.46
C LEU A 70 -4.76 16.87 5.81
N SER A 71 -4.77 16.82 4.48
CA SER A 71 -5.93 16.41 3.68
C SER A 71 -5.49 15.96 2.29
N VAL A 72 -6.28 15.11 1.65
CA VAL A 72 -6.02 14.61 0.29
C VAL A 72 -7.32 14.47 -0.49
N SER A 73 -7.26 14.56 -1.82
CA SER A 73 -8.43 14.25 -2.63
C SER A 73 -8.82 12.78 -2.50
N LEU A 74 -10.12 12.50 -2.54
CA LEU A 74 -10.65 11.13 -2.49
C LEU A 74 -10.08 10.27 -3.63
N GLN A 75 -9.92 10.85 -4.82
CA GLN A 75 -9.32 10.16 -5.96
C GLN A 75 -7.85 9.78 -5.70
N TRP A 76 -7.08 10.66 -5.09
CA TRP A 76 -5.69 10.35 -4.77
C TRP A 76 -5.58 9.28 -3.68
N ALA A 77 -6.46 9.34 -2.67
CA ALA A 77 -6.56 8.28 -1.68
C ALA A 77 -6.95 6.92 -2.30
N LYS A 78 -7.87 6.86 -3.28
CA LYS A 78 -8.19 5.61 -4.02
C LYS A 78 -6.94 4.99 -4.65
N ILE A 79 -6.11 5.81 -5.31
CA ILE A 79 -4.87 5.36 -5.96
C ILE A 79 -3.91 4.76 -4.93
N TRP A 80 -3.70 5.46 -3.80
CA TRP A 80 -2.82 4.98 -2.73
C TRP A 80 -3.28 3.69 -2.08
N LEU A 81 -4.59 3.46 -2.02
CA LEU A 81 -5.21 2.30 -1.39
C LEU A 81 -5.46 1.14 -2.37
N GLY A 82 -5.16 1.33 -3.66
CA GLY A 82 -5.44 0.36 -4.71
C GLY A 82 -6.92 -0.04 -4.74
N LEU A 83 -7.80 0.95 -4.67
CA LEU A 83 -9.25 0.74 -4.69
C LEU A 83 -9.80 0.91 -6.10
N GLU A 84 -10.76 0.07 -6.44
CA GLU A 84 -11.55 0.20 -7.67
C GLU A 84 -12.46 1.43 -7.60
N GLN A 85 -12.95 1.89 -8.76
CA GLN A 85 -13.69 3.14 -8.85
C GLN A 85 -14.96 3.15 -7.99
N GLU A 86 -15.64 2.02 -7.85
CA GLU A 86 -16.90 1.89 -7.10
C GLU A 86 -16.70 1.82 -5.58
N VAL A 87 -15.49 1.54 -5.10
CA VAL A 87 -15.24 1.36 -3.68
C VAL A 87 -15.14 2.70 -2.96
N GLU A 88 -15.90 2.84 -1.88
CA GLU A 88 -15.88 4.03 -1.04
C GLU A 88 -14.60 4.11 -0.20
N VAL A 89 -13.85 5.21 -0.35
CA VAL A 89 -12.55 5.43 0.32
C VAL A 89 -12.73 5.54 1.82
N VAL A 90 -13.64 6.39 2.27
CA VAL A 90 -13.75 6.80 3.68
C VAL A 90 -14.16 5.63 4.59
N PRO A 91 -15.17 4.81 4.23
CA PRO A 91 -15.47 3.59 4.98
C PRO A 91 -14.29 2.61 5.01
N MET A 92 -13.60 2.41 3.89
CA MET A 92 -12.41 1.56 3.84
C MET A 92 -11.31 2.06 4.78
N MET A 93 -11.04 3.37 4.76
CA MET A 93 -10.04 3.99 5.62
C MET A 93 -10.40 3.82 7.09
N ASN A 94 -11.62 4.17 7.49
CA ASN A 94 -12.05 4.08 8.89
C ASN A 94 -12.19 2.63 9.39
N ARG A 95 -12.53 1.68 8.52
CA ARG A 95 -12.51 0.24 8.83
C ARG A 95 -11.10 -0.24 9.19
N LEU A 96 -10.10 0.18 8.42
CA LEU A 96 -8.70 -0.21 8.65
C LEU A 96 -8.05 0.61 9.78
N MET A 97 -8.40 1.89 9.89
CA MET A 97 -7.94 2.79 10.93
C MET A 97 -8.80 4.05 11.00
N GLN A 98 -9.36 4.34 12.17
CA GLN A 98 -10.01 5.62 12.41
C GLN A 98 -9.01 6.77 12.28
N CYS A 99 -9.13 7.51 11.18
CA CYS A 99 -8.18 8.56 10.82
C CYS A 99 -8.80 9.72 10.03
N VAL A 100 -10.06 9.60 9.64
CA VAL A 100 -10.80 10.66 8.93
C VAL A 100 -11.50 11.54 9.95
N ASP A 101 -11.23 12.83 9.90
CA ASP A 101 -11.88 13.86 10.72
C ASP A 101 -13.19 14.31 10.07
N ARG A 102 -13.09 14.76 8.81
CA ARG A 102 -14.23 15.19 8.01
C ARG A 102 -13.98 14.98 6.52
N VAL A 103 -15.06 15.00 5.75
CA VAL A 103 -15.03 14.93 4.29
C VAL A 103 -15.67 16.19 3.75
N ASP A 104 -14.96 16.90 2.87
CA ASP A 104 -15.54 17.98 2.09
C ASP A 104 -16.09 17.38 0.79
N ALA A 105 -17.43 17.30 0.71
CA ALA A 105 -18.11 16.72 -0.45
C ALA A 105 -18.04 17.62 -1.69
N ASN A 106 -17.91 18.94 -1.53
CA ASN A 106 -17.83 19.86 -2.67
C ASN A 106 -16.45 19.78 -3.32
N LEU A 107 -15.41 19.73 -2.49
CA LEU A 107 -14.02 19.64 -2.96
C LEU A 107 -13.55 18.21 -3.21
N GLN A 108 -14.35 17.20 -2.81
CA GLN A 108 -13.99 15.78 -2.89
C GLN A 108 -12.67 15.48 -2.17
N VAL A 109 -12.53 16.02 -0.96
CA VAL A 109 -11.31 15.95 -0.13
C VAL A 109 -11.62 15.31 1.23
N VAL A 110 -10.72 14.44 1.68
CA VAL A 110 -10.73 13.88 3.04
C VAL A 110 -9.72 14.61 3.90
N HIS A 111 -10.14 15.05 5.09
CA HIS A 111 -9.28 15.65 6.11
C HIS A 111 -8.92 14.62 7.17
N PHE A 112 -7.64 14.59 7.55
CA PHE A 112 -7.16 13.63 8.55
C PHE A 112 -7.21 14.20 9.96
N ILE A 113 -7.49 13.32 10.93
CA ILE A 113 -7.40 13.64 12.35
C ILE A 113 -5.95 14.02 12.65
N ARG A 114 -5.75 15.22 13.22
CA ARG A 114 -4.43 15.63 13.71
C ARG A 114 -3.99 14.68 14.82
N SER A 115 -2.80 14.10 14.65
CA SER A 115 -2.15 13.36 15.73
C SER A 115 -1.80 14.34 16.85
N ASN A 116 -2.68 14.49 17.84
CA ASN A 116 -2.38 15.23 19.05
C ASN A 116 -1.30 14.44 19.81
N ASN A 117 -0.04 14.83 19.66
CA ASN A 117 1.04 14.42 20.56
C ASN A 117 0.79 15.04 21.95
N LYS A 118 -0.21 14.54 22.68
CA LYS A 118 -0.25 14.73 24.13
C LYS A 118 0.85 13.84 24.69
N LYS A 119 2.04 14.43 24.89
CA LYS A 119 2.96 13.96 25.93
C LYS A 119 2.19 14.11 27.25
N THR A 120 1.55 13.05 27.70
CA THR A 120 1.08 12.93 29.08
C THR A 120 2.34 12.85 29.95
N ASN A 121 2.84 14.01 30.37
CA ASN A 121 3.62 14.10 31.59
C ASN A 121 2.63 13.74 32.71
N GLN A 122 2.67 12.50 33.18
CA GLN A 122 2.10 12.17 34.48
C GLN A 122 3.15 12.59 35.52
N ALA A 123 2.74 13.58 36.31
CA ALA A 123 3.38 14.01 37.54
C ALA A 123 3.01 13.05 38.68
#